data_AF-C4R3M0-F1
#
_entry.id   AF-C4R3M0-F1
#
_cell.length_a   1.000
_cell.length_b   1.000
_cell.length_c   1.000
_cell.angle_alpha   90.00
_cell.angle_beta   90.00
_cell.angle_gamma   90.00
#
_symmetry.space_group_name_H-M   'P 1'
#
loop_
_entity.id
_entity.type
_entity.pdbx_description
1 polymer ?
#
loop_
_entity_poly.entity_id
_entity_poly.type
_entity_poly.pdbx_seq_one_letter_code
_entity_poly.pdbx_strand_id
1 'polypeptide(L)'
;MVEVFMVHPNLQLSSCNNDLTKDLNRYKSVYETLQERYNEQVRAFEKSHGGSKEDDGSLQYKELGYIKYFVDLAQKEYEYMCSYYQINNIIRKYFSKQEISPEMEEEGLDLIEKEMASYKEIEKELDQLKARRGDVEQPIAEYCKRHPDDEGCKNRKEPLIDTINAHN
;
A
#
# COMPACT_ATOMS: atom_id res chain seq x y z
N MET A 1 -36.95 -15.55 -0.53
CA MET A 1 -36.36 -15.15 -1.83
C MET A 1 -35.00 -14.59 -1.46
N VAL A 2 -33.90 -15.28 -1.81
CA VAL A 2 -32.55 -14.91 -1.34
C VAL A 2 -31.95 -14.02 -2.42
N GLU A 3 -31.91 -12.72 -2.17
CA GLU A 3 -31.16 -11.79 -3.01
C GLU A 3 -29.67 -11.97 -2.70
N VAL A 4 -28.95 -12.44 -3.71
CA VAL A 4 -27.51 -12.62 -3.69
C VAL A 4 -26.90 -11.25 -3.94
N PHE A 5 -26.31 -10.64 -2.91
CA PHE A 5 -25.56 -9.39 -3.06
C PHE A 5 -24.45 -9.61 -4.09
N MET A 6 -24.52 -8.88 -5.21
CA MET A 6 -23.40 -8.75 -6.15
C MET A 6 -22.30 -7.93 -5.49
N VAL A 7 -21.47 -8.61 -4.71
CA VAL A 7 -20.16 -8.09 -4.32
C VAL A 7 -19.31 -8.04 -5.59
N HIS A 8 -18.49 -6.99 -5.74
CA HIS A 8 -17.59 -6.81 -6.89
C HIS A 8 -16.90 -8.13 -7.26
N PRO A 9 -16.68 -8.48 -8.54
CA PRO A 9 -16.14 -9.79 -8.92
C PRO A 9 -14.79 -10.15 -8.28
N ASN A 10 -14.05 -9.16 -7.77
CA ASN A 10 -12.82 -9.36 -6.97
C ASN A 10 -13.05 -9.48 -5.46
N LEU A 11 -14.18 -9.00 -4.94
CA LEU A 11 -14.68 -9.33 -3.61
C LEU A 11 -15.42 -10.67 -3.70
N GLN A 12 -14.72 -11.74 -4.07
CA GLN A 12 -15.22 -13.05 -3.67
C GLN A 12 -15.33 -13.00 -2.14
N LEU A 13 -16.48 -13.39 -1.60
CA LEU A 13 -16.62 -13.79 -0.20
C LEU A 13 -15.70 -15.01 0.00
N SER A 14 -14.39 -14.78 0.00
CA SER A 14 -13.40 -15.74 0.46
C SER A 14 -13.90 -16.14 1.83
N SER A 15 -14.17 -17.44 2.01
CA SER A 15 -14.80 -18.00 3.20
C SER A 15 -14.45 -17.15 4.42
N CYS A 16 -15.45 -16.60 5.12
CA CYS A 16 -15.28 -15.69 6.27
C CYS A 16 -14.42 -16.25 7.42
N ASN A 17 -13.79 -17.42 7.24
CA ASN A 17 -12.80 -18.09 8.06
C ASN A 17 -11.35 -17.60 7.88
N ASN A 18 -11.04 -16.76 6.88
CA ASN A 18 -9.72 -16.12 6.85
C ASN A 18 -9.65 -15.08 7.98
N ASP A 19 -8.64 -15.19 8.83
CA ASP A 19 -8.38 -14.19 9.87
C ASP A 19 -7.81 -12.93 9.21
N LEU A 20 -8.71 -12.09 8.65
CA LEU A 20 -8.34 -10.82 8.03
C LEU A 20 -7.49 -9.93 8.96
N THR A 21 -7.57 -10.12 10.28
CA THR A 21 -6.75 -9.42 11.27
C THR A 21 -5.26 -9.73 11.09
N LYS A 22 -4.92 -10.99 10.78
CA LYS A 22 -3.54 -11.42 10.55
C LYS A 22 -2.97 -10.77 9.29
N ASP A 23 -3.75 -10.74 8.22
CA ASP A 23 -3.34 -10.08 6.98
C ASP A 23 -3.21 -8.58 7.18
N LEU A 24 -4.16 -7.93 7.85
CA LEU A 24 -4.10 -6.50 8.17
C LEU A 24 -2.84 -6.15 8.99
N ASN A 25 -2.53 -6.94 10.02
CA ASN A 25 -1.31 -6.76 10.82
C ASN A 25 -0.03 -6.94 10.00
N ARG A 26 -0.04 -7.84 9.00
CA ARG A 26 1.09 -8.02 8.08
C ARG A 26 1.31 -6.77 7.22
N TYR A 27 0.27 -6.24 6.57
CA TYR A 27 0.38 -5.02 5.76
C TYR A 27 0.83 -3.82 6.60
N LYS A 28 0.28 -3.69 7.82
CA LYS A 28 0.71 -2.67 8.78
C LYS A 28 2.20 -2.78 9.09
N SER A 29 2.67 -3.98 9.43
CA SER A 29 4.08 -4.22 9.77
C SER A 29 5.02 -3.90 8.61
N VAL A 30 4.64 -4.23 7.37
CA VAL A 30 5.42 -3.89 6.17
C VAL A 30 5.53 -2.38 6.00
N TYR A 31 4.40 -1.66 6.08
CA TYR A 31 4.37 -0.20 6.01
C TYR A 31 5.25 0.44 7.09
N GLU A 32 5.09 0.03 8.36
CA GLU A 32 5.87 0.57 9.49
C GLU A 32 7.37 0.33 9.30
N THR A 33 7.77 -0.87 8.86
CA THR A 33 9.18 -1.21 8.61
C THR A 33 9.77 -0.35 7.49
N LEU A 34 9.03 -0.15 6.39
CA LEU A 34 9.50 0.70 5.28
C LEU A 34 9.58 2.18 5.70
N GLN A 35 8.61 2.65 6.49
CA GLN A 35 8.58 4.00 7.01
C GLN A 35 9.76 4.28 7.95
N GLU A 36 10.08 3.34 8.85
CA GLU A 36 11.26 3.42 9.71
C GLU A 36 12.54 3.51 8.89
N ARG A 37 12.71 2.62 7.91
CA ARG A 37 13.88 2.61 7.02
C ARG A 37 14.00 3.91 6.23
N TYR A 38 12.90 4.44 5.69
CA TYR A 38 12.90 5.72 5.01
C TYR A 38 13.38 6.84 5.93
N ASN A 39 12.85 6.90 7.16
CA ASN A 39 13.24 7.90 8.15
C ASN A 39 14.72 7.80 8.53
N GLU A 40 15.26 6.58 8.67
CA GLU A 40 16.69 6.36 8.90
C GLU A 40 17.55 6.89 7.76
N GLN A 41 17.15 6.60 6.51
CA GLN A 41 17.90 7.07 5.35
C GLN A 41 17.83 8.59 5.17
N VAL A 42 16.67 9.22 5.42
CA VAL A 42 16.54 10.68 5.40
C VAL A 42 17.50 11.31 6.41
N ARG A 43 17.56 10.78 7.64
CA ARG A 43 18.50 11.27 8.67
C ARG A 43 19.96 11.09 8.26
N ALA A 44 20.29 9.95 7.65
CA ALA A 44 21.64 9.68 7.16
C ALA A 44 22.04 10.66 6.04
N PHE A 45 21.13 10.90 5.09
CA PHE A 45 21.31 11.84 3.99
C PHE A 45 21.48 13.28 4.46
N GLU A 46 20.60 13.76 5.36
CA GLU A 46 20.71 15.09 5.94
C GLU A 46 22.07 15.28 6.64
N LYS A 47 22.55 14.26 7.34
CA LYS A 47 23.85 14.31 8.03
C LYS A 47 25.02 14.36 7.05
N SER A 48 24.96 13.64 5.92
CA SER A 48 26.02 13.66 4.89
C SER A 48 26.01 14.92 4.03
N HIS A 49 24.87 15.61 3.90
CA HIS A 49 24.69 16.79 3.03
C HIS A 49 24.49 18.10 3.80
N GLY A 50 25.04 18.20 5.02
CA GLY A 50 25.05 19.45 5.78
C GLY A 50 23.67 19.98 6.18
N GLY A 51 22.67 19.10 6.27
CA GLY A 51 21.28 19.43 6.58
C GLY A 51 20.42 19.82 5.37
N SER A 52 20.96 19.77 4.14
CA SER A 52 20.17 20.02 2.93
C SER A 52 19.27 18.82 2.58
N LYS A 53 18.07 19.11 2.07
CA LYS A 53 17.11 18.13 1.51
C LYS A 53 16.87 18.31 0.01
N GLU A 54 17.68 19.15 -0.64
CA GLU A 54 17.53 19.48 -2.04
C GLU A 54 18.05 18.34 -2.93
N ASP A 55 17.49 18.21 -4.14
CA ASP A 55 18.02 17.31 -5.16
C ASP A 55 19.41 17.79 -5.58
N ASP A 56 20.42 17.07 -5.11
CA ASP A 56 21.82 17.32 -5.45
C ASP A 56 22.31 16.45 -6.61
N GLY A 57 21.40 15.68 -7.23
CA GLY A 57 21.70 14.75 -8.31
C GLY A 57 22.39 13.46 -7.85
N SER A 58 22.67 13.28 -6.55
CA SER A 58 23.37 12.12 -6.03
C SER A 58 22.56 10.83 -6.16
N LEU A 59 23.26 9.68 -6.15
CA LEU A 59 22.60 8.38 -6.06
C LEU A 59 21.77 8.26 -4.78
N GLN A 60 22.29 8.76 -3.66
CA GLN A 60 21.61 8.71 -2.36
C GLN A 60 20.26 9.44 -2.40
N TYR A 61 20.21 10.64 -3.01
CA TYR A 61 18.94 11.36 -3.17
C TYR A 61 17.92 10.58 -4.01
N LYS A 62 18.37 9.94 -5.10
CA LYS A 62 17.49 9.14 -5.96
C LYS A 62 16.99 7.88 -5.23
N GLU A 63 17.84 7.24 -4.43
CA GLU A 63 17.46 6.11 -3.59
C GLU A 63 16.45 6.48 -2.50
N LEU A 64 16.53 7.69 -1.92
CA LEU A 64 15.49 8.20 -1.02
C LEU A 64 14.13 8.27 -1.71
N GLY A 65 14.07 8.82 -2.93
CA GLY A 65 12.83 8.88 -3.71
C GLY A 65 12.28 7.48 -4.02
N TYR A 66 13.16 6.52 -4.30
CA TYR A 66 12.78 5.14 -4.56
C TYR A 66 12.24 4.40 -3.32
N ILE A 67 12.82 4.63 -2.15
CA ILE A 67 12.28 4.05 -0.90
C ILE A 67 10.98 4.73 -0.50
N LYS A 68 10.88 6.06 -0.67
CA LYS A 68 9.63 6.79 -0.42
C LYS A 68 8.48 6.25 -1.26
N TYR A 69 8.75 5.92 -2.53
CA TYR A 69 7.77 5.27 -3.39
C TYR A 69 7.23 3.96 -2.79
N PHE A 70 8.09 3.09 -2.25
CA PHE A 70 7.63 1.86 -1.61
C PHE A 70 6.89 2.08 -0.30
N VAL A 71 7.26 3.12 0.48
CA VAL A 71 6.49 3.54 1.65
C VAL A 71 5.07 3.93 1.23
N ASP A 72 4.94 4.76 0.20
CA ASP A 72 3.64 5.21 -0.30
C ASP A 72 2.79 4.06 -0.84
N LEU A 73 3.42 3.13 -1.55
CA LEU A 73 2.77 1.92 -2.03
C LEU A 73 2.26 1.06 -0.86
N ALA A 74 3.12 0.75 0.11
CA ALA A 74 2.77 -0.08 1.26
C ALA A 74 1.70 0.58 2.15
N GLN A 75 1.75 1.90 2.31
CA GLN A 75 0.71 2.67 3.01
C GLN A 75 -0.64 2.48 2.33
N LYS A 76 -0.69 2.64 1.00
CA LYS A 76 -1.93 2.51 0.25
C LYS A 76 -2.46 1.07 0.23
N GLU A 77 -1.58 0.07 0.20
CA GLU A 77 -1.99 -1.33 0.34
C GLU A 77 -2.58 -1.61 1.72
N TYR A 78 -2.01 -1.02 2.78
CA TYR A 78 -2.57 -1.11 4.13
C TYR A 78 -3.93 -0.39 4.25
N GLU A 79 -4.08 0.80 3.67
CA GLU A 79 -5.35 1.54 3.64
C GLU A 79 -6.45 0.76 2.88
N TYR A 80 -6.08 0.15 1.74
CA TYR A 80 -6.97 -0.72 0.97
C TYR A 80 -7.48 -1.89 1.81
N MET A 81 -6.57 -2.56 2.54
CA MET A 81 -6.94 -3.67 3.43
C MET A 81 -7.78 -3.21 4.63
N CYS A 82 -7.52 -2.02 5.17
CA CYS A 82 -8.38 -1.41 6.21
C CYS A 82 -9.82 -1.24 5.71
N SER A 83 -9.99 -0.67 4.51
CA SER A 83 -11.32 -0.43 3.93
C SER A 83 -12.05 -1.74 3.62
N TYR A 84 -11.34 -2.73 3.05
CA TYR A 84 -11.88 -4.07 2.84
C TYR A 84 -12.33 -4.74 4.16
N TYR A 85 -11.54 -4.60 5.24
CA TYR A 85 -11.90 -5.11 6.56
C TYR A 85 -13.15 -4.41 7.12
N GLN A 86 -13.26 -3.10 6.92
CA GLN A 86 -14.39 -2.29 7.38
C GLN A 86 -15.69 -2.69 6.68
N ILE A 87 -15.67 -2.87 5.36
CA ILE A 87 -16.82 -3.38 4.58
C ILE A 87 -17.28 -4.73 5.15
N ASN A 88 -16.33 -5.65 5.37
CA ASN A 88 -16.64 -6.97 5.94
C ASN A 88 -17.25 -6.88 7.35
N ASN A 89 -16.80 -5.95 8.18
CA ASN A 89 -17.39 -5.74 9.52
C ASN A 89 -18.81 -5.19 9.44
N ILE A 90 -19.10 -4.29 8.50
CA ILE A 90 -20.46 -3.79 8.27
C ILE A 90 -21.36 -4.94 7.80
N ILE A 91 -20.91 -5.73 6.82
CA ILE A 91 -21.62 -6.92 6.34
C ILE A 91 -21.93 -7.88 7.50
N ARG A 92 -20.93 -8.16 8.35
CA ARG A 92 -21.10 -9.03 9.52
C ARG A 92 -22.10 -8.48 10.53
N LYS A 93 -22.06 -7.18 10.80
CA LYS A 93 -22.90 -6.53 11.82
C LYS A 93 -24.36 -6.44 11.39
N TYR A 94 -24.61 -6.05 10.15
CA TYR A 94 -25.97 -5.73 9.68
C TYR A 94 -26.62 -6.89 8.90
N PHE A 95 -25.84 -7.71 8.19
CA PHE A 95 -26.37 -8.68 7.22
C PHE A 95 -26.13 -10.15 7.57
N SER A 96 -25.49 -10.47 8.71
CA SER A 96 -25.29 -11.87 9.14
C SER A 96 -26.39 -12.42 10.06
N LYS A 97 -27.45 -11.65 10.31
CA LYS A 97 -28.59 -12.08 11.14
C LYS A 97 -29.62 -12.83 10.29
N GLN A 98 -30.32 -13.77 10.90
CA GLN A 98 -31.34 -14.59 10.23
C GLN A 98 -32.56 -13.76 9.80
N GLU A 99 -32.87 -12.70 10.53
CA GLU A 99 -33.89 -11.70 10.20
C GLU A 99 -33.26 -10.31 10.27
N ILE A 100 -33.44 -9.52 9.23
CA ILE A 100 -32.94 -8.15 9.08
C ILE A 100 -34.16 -7.24 8.97
N SER A 101 -34.22 -6.19 9.80
CA SER A 101 -35.28 -5.18 9.67
C SER A 101 -34.96 -4.22 8.52
N PRO A 102 -35.97 -3.61 7.88
CA PRO A 102 -35.75 -2.63 6.81
C PRO A 102 -34.82 -1.48 7.23
N GLU A 103 -34.95 -0.99 8.46
CA GLU A 103 -34.07 0.07 9.00
C GLU A 103 -32.61 -0.39 9.13
N MET A 104 -32.37 -1.63 9.56
CA MET A 104 -31.01 -2.18 9.65
C MET A 104 -30.40 -2.42 8.26
N GLU A 105 -31.21 -2.81 7.30
CA GLU A 105 -30.80 -3.00 5.91
C GLU A 105 -30.39 -1.67 5.28
N GLU A 106 -31.23 -0.63 5.41
CA GLU A 106 -30.95 0.72 4.92
C GLU A 106 -29.66 1.29 5.54
N GLU A 107 -29.53 1.26 6.87
CA GLU A 107 -28.32 1.74 7.56
C GLU A 107 -27.06 0.96 7.13
N GLY A 108 -27.19 -0.37 7.00
CA GLY A 108 -26.08 -1.21 6.56
C GLY A 108 -25.65 -0.92 5.12
N LEU A 109 -26.59 -0.67 4.21
CA LEU A 109 -26.32 -0.34 2.81
C LEU A 109 -25.66 1.03 2.68
N ASP A 110 -26.16 2.05 3.39
CA ASP A 110 -25.58 3.40 3.41
C ASP A 110 -24.11 3.38 3.87
N LEU A 111 -23.82 2.59 4.91
CA LEU A 111 -22.46 2.43 5.42
C LEU A 111 -21.56 1.70 4.43
N ILE A 112 -22.06 0.65 3.76
CA ILE A 112 -21.31 -0.05 2.71
C ILE A 112 -21.04 0.88 1.53
N GLU A 113 -22.02 1.65 1.07
CA GLU A 113 -21.85 2.56 -0.07
C GLU A 113 -20.76 3.60 0.21
N LYS A 114 -20.78 4.20 1.39
CA LYS A 114 -19.76 5.15 1.82
C LYS A 114 -18.37 4.52 1.86
N GLU A 115 -18.24 3.31 2.41
CA GLU A 115 -16.94 2.65 2.50
C GLU A 115 -16.45 2.16 1.13
N MET A 116 -17.35 1.70 0.27
CA MET A 116 -17.05 1.32 -1.11
C MET A 116 -16.58 2.50 -1.97
N ALA A 117 -17.05 3.72 -1.69
CA ALA A 117 -16.54 4.92 -2.34
C ALA A 117 -15.06 5.14 -1.98
N SER A 118 -14.72 5.11 -0.68
CA SER A 118 -13.34 5.20 -0.20
C SER A 118 -12.46 4.10 -0.79
N TYR A 119 -12.96 2.86 -0.80
CA TYR A 119 -12.25 1.71 -1.36
C TYR A 119 -11.84 1.94 -2.83
N LYS A 120 -12.77 2.43 -3.66
CA LYS A 120 -12.52 2.73 -5.08
C LYS A 120 -11.51 3.87 -5.28
N GLU A 121 -11.54 4.87 -4.42
CA GLU A 121 -10.55 5.95 -4.45
C GLU A 121 -9.15 5.41 -4.15
N ILE A 122 -9.02 4.55 -3.14
CA ILE A 122 -7.76 3.90 -2.79
C ILE A 122 -7.26 3.00 -3.92
N GLU A 123 -8.13 2.19 -4.55
CA GLU A 123 -7.76 1.36 -5.71
C GLU A 123 -7.17 2.20 -6.85
N LYS A 124 -7.82 3.33 -7.16
CA LYS A 124 -7.35 4.25 -8.19
C LYS A 124 -5.97 4.83 -7.85
N GLU A 125 -5.75 5.22 -6.60
CA GLU A 125 -4.44 5.73 -6.15
C GLU A 125 -3.36 4.65 -6.19
N LEU A 126 -3.68 3.41 -5.81
CA LEU A 126 -2.78 2.26 -5.91
C LEU A 126 -2.35 1.99 -7.35
N ASP A 127 -3.30 1.99 -8.28
CA ASP A 127 -3.00 1.80 -9.70
C ASP A 127 -2.12 2.92 -10.25
N GLN A 128 -2.38 4.17 -9.85
CA GLN A 128 -1.55 5.31 -10.21
C GLN A 128 -0.13 5.20 -9.66
N LEU A 129 0.05 4.75 -8.42
CA LEU A 129 1.37 4.50 -7.84
C LEU A 129 2.09 3.40 -8.62
N LYS A 130 1.45 2.25 -8.83
CA LYS A 130 2.04 1.13 -9.58
C LYS A 130 2.47 1.52 -10.99
N ALA A 131 1.68 2.34 -11.68
CA ALA A 131 2.03 2.84 -13.01
C ALA A 131 3.26 3.76 -13.02
N ARG A 132 3.55 4.45 -11.92
CA ARG A 132 4.66 5.41 -11.77
C ARG A 132 5.96 4.78 -11.27
N ARG A 133 6.02 3.45 -11.12
CA ARG A 133 7.23 2.73 -10.71
C ARG A 133 8.45 3.08 -11.59
N GLY A 134 8.24 3.23 -12.90
CA GLY A 134 9.29 3.61 -13.84
C GLY A 134 9.90 4.98 -13.54
N ASP A 135 9.09 5.93 -13.07
CA ASP A 135 9.53 7.30 -12.77
C ASP A 135 10.60 7.37 -11.68
N VAL A 136 10.62 6.38 -10.77
CA VAL A 136 11.58 6.30 -9.66
C VAL A 136 12.73 5.33 -9.92
N GLU A 137 12.51 4.29 -10.75
CA GLU A 137 13.57 3.34 -11.10
C GLU A 137 14.49 3.87 -12.21
N GLN A 138 13.94 4.54 -13.22
CA GLN A 138 14.69 5.02 -14.37
C GLN A 138 15.80 6.01 -14.00
N PRO A 139 15.59 7.03 -13.14
CA PRO A 139 16.66 7.95 -12.75
C PRO A 139 17.86 7.26 -12.10
N ILE A 140 17.62 6.19 -11.33
CA ILE A 140 18.68 5.40 -10.70
C ILE A 140 19.44 4.59 -11.74
N ALA A 141 18.71 3.91 -12.64
CA ALA A 141 19.32 3.14 -13.72
C ALA A 141 20.18 4.03 -14.63
N GLU A 142 19.68 5.22 -14.98
CA GLU A 142 20.43 6.20 -15.77
C GLU A 142 21.66 6.73 -15.04
N TYR A 143 21.55 7.01 -13.74
CA TYR A 143 22.69 7.40 -12.92
C TYR A 143 23.77 6.32 -12.97
N CYS A 144 23.43 5.08 -12.66
CA CYS A 144 24.41 3.99 -12.63
C CYS A 144 25.01 3.68 -14.00
N LYS A 145 24.25 3.89 -15.09
CA LYS A 145 24.80 3.80 -16.45
C LYS A 145 25.86 4.88 -16.73
N ARG A 146 25.70 6.08 -16.19
CA ARG A 146 26.64 7.20 -16.35
C ARG A 146 27.83 7.11 -15.38
N HIS A 147 27.64 6.41 -14.25
CA HIS A 147 28.62 6.27 -13.18
C HIS A 147 28.89 4.79 -12.86
N PRO A 148 29.44 4.00 -13.81
CA PRO A 148 29.60 2.55 -13.65
C PRO A 148 30.60 2.16 -12.55
N ASP A 149 31.52 3.06 -12.19
CA ASP A 149 32.51 2.83 -11.15
C ASP A 149 32.03 3.19 -9.74
N ASP A 150 30.85 3.81 -9.61
CA ASP A 150 30.26 4.16 -8.32
C ASP A 150 29.97 2.90 -7.48
N GLU A 151 30.51 2.85 -6.27
CA GLU A 151 30.36 1.70 -5.38
C GLU A 151 28.91 1.47 -4.95
N GLY A 152 28.09 2.52 -4.87
CA GLY A 152 26.65 2.39 -4.61
C GLY A 152 25.94 1.67 -5.75
N CYS A 153 26.32 1.93 -7.00
CA CYS A 153 25.79 1.22 -8.17
C CYS A 153 26.23 -0.25 -8.24
N LYS A 154 27.48 -0.56 -7.87
CA LYS A 154 28.00 -1.95 -7.84
C LYS A 154 27.37 -2.80 -6.74
N ASN A 155 27.08 -2.18 -5.59
CA ASN A 155 26.56 -2.87 -4.41
C ASN A 155 25.05 -2.69 -4.22
N ARG A 156 24.36 -2.11 -5.21
CA ARG A 156 22.93 -1.85 -5.13
C ARG A 156 22.18 -3.17 -4.94
N LYS A 157 21.62 -3.36 -3.75
CA LYS A 157 20.60 -4.37 -3.51
C LYS A 157 19.26 -3.74 -3.81
N GLU A 158 18.43 -4.38 -4.63
CA GLU A 158 17.03 -3.97 -4.74
C GLU A 158 16.45 -3.92 -3.31
N PRO A 159 15.82 -2.82 -2.91
CA PRO A 159 15.25 -2.69 -1.59
C PRO A 159 14.09 -3.68 -1.52
N LEU A 160 14.36 -4.85 -0.94
CA LEU A 160 13.38 -5.73 -0.32
C LEU A 160 12.09 -5.91 -1.16
N ILE A 161 12.26 -5.97 -2.49
CA ILE A 161 11.19 -6.37 -3.40
C ILE A 161 10.70 -7.75 -3.00
N ASP A 162 11.56 -8.60 -2.44
CA ASP A 162 11.21 -9.91 -1.88
C ASP A 162 10.16 -9.84 -0.75
N THR A 163 10.00 -8.72 -0.05
CA THR A 163 8.95 -8.57 0.99
C THR A 163 7.59 -8.24 0.39
N ILE A 164 7.58 -7.52 -0.74
CA ILE A 164 6.37 -7.10 -1.46
C ILE A 164 5.96 -8.18 -2.47
N ASN A 165 6.92 -8.88 -3.08
CA ASN A 165 6.72 -9.96 -4.04
C ASN A 165 6.53 -11.35 -3.42
N ALA A 166 6.65 -11.51 -2.09
CA ALA A 166 6.20 -12.74 -1.40
C ALA A 166 4.65 -12.90 -1.38
N HIS A 167 3.98 -12.26 -2.33
CA HIS A 167 2.54 -12.06 -2.42
C HIS A 167 1.96 -12.34 -3.83
N ASN A 168 2.77 -12.87 -4.76
CA ASN A 168 2.28 -13.52 -5.99
C ASN A 168 2.36 -15.04 -5.86
#